data_AF-A0A8J3ZQ81-F1
#
_entry.id   AF-A0A8J3ZQ81-F1
#
_cell.length_a   1.000
_cell.length_b   1.000
_cell.length_c   1.000
_cell.angle_alpha   90.00
_cell.angle_beta   90.00
_cell.angle_gamma   90.00
#
_symmetry.space_group_name_H-M   'P 1'
#
loop_
_entity.id
_entity.type
_entity.pdbx_description
1 polymer ?
#
loop_
_entity_poly.entity_id
_entity_poly.type
_entity_poly.pdbx_seq_one_letter_code
_entity_poly.pdbx_strand_id
1 'polypeptide(L)'
;MSQPFPLFAAPLSEAAGHTGAGPCVVCGAEVDERLRLRGSGRLVPQEAPSDPDDAVCVPCLRAGHVAFTRDTEYGLVRWEDAVAGRTHGVPDLRHADGFPLSEPNEDGWVSVEIPAMVLLELVRTPDYVTWQGERWLFCCGSAMVYIGRWRQDDVVRHVPADPAAAFLAIFEGAEPWMWADLDDLSIDFHAFRCRSCDRVRGHTDMS
;
A
#
# COMPACT_ATOMS: atom_id res chain seq x y z
N MET A 1 -2.74 -7.83 -20.87
CA MET A 1 -1.46 -8.03 -20.15
C MET A 1 -1.81 -8.19 -18.68
N SER A 2 -1.30 -9.20 -17.98
CA SER A 2 -1.53 -9.36 -16.54
C SER A 2 -0.89 -8.20 -15.78
N GLN A 3 -1.59 -7.60 -14.81
CA GLN A 3 -1.00 -6.59 -13.94
C GLN A 3 0.19 -7.21 -13.18
N PRO A 4 1.37 -6.56 -13.17
CA PRO A 4 2.58 -7.15 -12.61
C PRO A 4 2.57 -7.28 -11.08
N PHE A 5 1.70 -6.51 -10.41
CA PHE A 5 1.61 -6.42 -8.96
C PHE A 5 0.22 -6.85 -8.48
N PRO A 6 0.07 -8.05 -7.90
CA PRO A 6 -1.19 -8.56 -7.36
C PRO A 6 -1.91 -7.66 -6.35
N LEU A 7 -1.19 -6.76 -5.67
CA LEU A 7 -1.74 -5.82 -4.69
C LEU A 7 -1.85 -4.39 -5.25
N PHE A 8 -1.50 -4.13 -6.51
CA PHE A 8 -1.59 -2.79 -7.10
C PHE A 8 -2.29 -2.85 -8.45
N ALA A 9 -3.58 -2.51 -8.44
CA ALA A 9 -4.43 -2.54 -9.63
C ALA A 9 -4.58 -1.17 -10.33
N ALA A 10 -4.06 -0.10 -9.73
CA ALA A 10 -3.94 1.18 -10.43
C ALA A 10 -2.88 1.10 -11.55
N PRO A 11 -2.94 1.99 -12.56
CA PRO A 11 -1.88 2.11 -13.56
C PRO A 11 -0.50 2.30 -12.91
N LEU A 12 0.54 1.65 -13.44
CA LEU A 12 1.89 1.77 -12.87
C LEU A 12 2.42 3.22 -12.95
N SER A 13 1.94 4.00 -13.91
CA SER A 13 2.22 5.43 -14.02
C SER A 13 1.72 6.27 -12.82
N GLU A 14 0.80 5.72 -12.01
CA GLU A 14 0.32 6.34 -10.77
C GLU A 14 1.10 5.88 -9.53
N ALA A 15 1.98 4.88 -9.66
CA ALA A 15 2.82 4.46 -8.55
C ALA A 15 3.77 5.59 -8.14
N ALA A 16 3.93 5.76 -6.83
CA ALA A 16 4.92 6.67 -6.31
C ALA A 16 6.32 6.21 -6.75
N GLY A 17 7.08 7.15 -7.32
CA GLY A 17 8.41 6.87 -7.84
C GLY A 17 8.46 6.29 -9.26
N HIS A 18 7.35 6.19 -10.00
CA HIS A 18 7.43 5.88 -11.43
C HIS A 18 8.37 6.88 -12.16
N THR A 19 9.38 6.38 -12.88
CA THR A 19 10.43 7.20 -13.52
C THR A 19 10.64 6.93 -15.01
N GLY A 20 9.63 6.43 -15.73
CA GLY A 20 9.69 6.25 -17.18
C GLY A 20 10.87 5.36 -17.61
N ALA A 21 11.43 5.61 -18.79
CA ALA A 21 12.49 4.78 -19.36
C ALA A 21 13.89 5.06 -18.77
N GLY A 22 14.72 4.02 -18.70
CA GLY A 22 16.14 4.11 -18.35
C GLY A 22 16.72 2.82 -17.78
N PRO A 23 17.98 2.83 -17.32
CA PRO A 23 18.64 1.65 -16.79
C PRO A 23 18.10 1.28 -15.40
N CYS A 24 18.00 -0.02 -15.14
CA CYS A 24 17.73 -0.59 -13.82
C CYS A 24 19.01 -0.68 -13.00
N VAL A 25 19.00 -0.19 -11.76
CA VAL A 25 20.17 -0.26 -10.85
C VAL A 25 20.57 -1.70 -10.48
N VAL A 26 19.63 -2.64 -10.50
CA VAL A 26 19.87 -4.04 -10.11
C VAL A 26 20.51 -4.85 -11.23
N CYS A 27 19.91 -4.81 -12.43
CA CYS A 27 20.33 -5.68 -13.54
C CYS A 27 21.04 -4.95 -14.69
N GLY A 28 21.07 -3.62 -14.68
CA GLY A 28 21.66 -2.79 -15.73
C GLY A 28 20.88 -2.77 -17.05
N ALA A 29 19.73 -3.46 -17.15
CA ALA A 29 18.93 -3.46 -18.37
C ALA A 29 18.23 -2.12 -18.60
N GLU A 30 18.22 -1.68 -19.86
CA GLU A 30 17.36 -0.58 -20.33
C GLU A 30 15.90 -1.06 -20.40
N VAL A 31 15.00 -0.34 -19.73
CA VAL A 31 13.57 -0.66 -19.67
C VAL A 31 12.73 0.59 -19.87
N ASP A 32 11.49 0.42 -20.32
CA ASP A 32 10.56 1.54 -20.56
C ASP A 32 9.90 2.08 -19.28
N GLU A 33 9.83 1.25 -18.24
CA GLU A 33 9.20 1.59 -16.95
C GLU A 33 10.06 1.10 -15.78
N ARG A 34 10.35 2.02 -14.85
CA ARG A 34 11.10 1.78 -13.61
C ARG A 34 10.51 2.55 -12.45
N LEU A 35 10.77 2.05 -11.24
CA LEU A 35 10.32 2.62 -9.98
C LEU A 35 11.54 3.09 -9.17
N ARG A 36 11.55 4.35 -8.80
CA ARG A 36 12.58 4.96 -7.98
C ARG A 36 12.55 4.38 -6.56
N LEU A 37 13.73 4.09 -6.03
CA LEU A 37 13.94 3.68 -4.65
C LEU A 37 13.93 4.93 -3.76
N ARG A 38 12.76 5.55 -3.61
CA ARG A 38 12.55 6.65 -2.64
C ARG A 38 12.80 6.14 -1.21
N GLY A 39 12.84 7.01 -0.21
CA GLY A 39 13.31 6.71 1.16
C GLY A 39 12.76 5.44 1.88
N SER A 40 11.68 4.83 1.39
CA SER A 40 11.15 3.53 1.85
C SER A 40 11.81 2.30 1.18
N GLY A 41 12.35 2.45 -0.03
CA GLY A 41 12.92 1.40 -0.89
C GLY A 41 14.39 1.11 -0.61
N ARG A 42 14.76 -0.17 -0.63
CA ARG A 42 16.15 -0.63 -0.45
C ARG A 42 16.43 -1.89 -1.25
N LEU A 43 17.70 -2.09 -1.60
CA LEU A 43 18.17 -3.38 -2.10
C LEU A 43 18.07 -4.43 -0.98
N VAL A 44 17.79 -5.68 -1.35
CA VAL A 44 17.73 -6.81 -0.42
C VAL A 44 18.45 -8.03 -1.01
N PRO A 45 19.08 -8.89 -0.18
CA PRO A 45 19.15 -8.82 1.28
C PRO A 45 20.21 -7.84 1.82
N GLN A 46 20.95 -7.17 0.94
CA GLN A 46 22.04 -6.27 1.33
C GLN A 46 21.49 -4.87 1.61
N GLU A 47 21.49 -4.45 2.89
CA GLU A 47 20.97 -3.17 3.39
C GLU A 47 21.79 -1.92 2.97
N ALA A 48 22.37 -1.94 1.78
CA ALA A 48 23.03 -0.74 1.27
C ALA A 48 21.95 0.34 1.05
N PRO A 49 22.14 1.57 1.57
CA PRO A 49 21.26 2.67 1.21
C PRO A 49 21.32 2.85 -0.30
N SER A 50 20.15 2.93 -0.95
CA SER A 50 20.07 3.28 -2.36
C SER A 50 20.33 4.77 -2.54
N ASP A 51 20.91 5.14 -3.69
CA ASP A 51 20.94 6.52 -4.13
C ASP A 51 19.49 7.00 -4.33
N PRO A 52 19.11 8.23 -3.93
CA PRO A 52 17.76 8.74 -4.18
C PRO A 52 17.32 8.73 -5.65
N ASP A 53 18.27 8.68 -6.59
CA ASP A 53 17.98 8.56 -8.02
C ASP A 53 17.99 7.12 -8.55
N ASP A 54 18.31 6.14 -7.71
CA ASP A 54 18.24 4.72 -8.06
C ASP A 54 16.81 4.34 -8.45
N ALA A 55 16.69 3.58 -9.52
CA ALA A 55 15.42 3.05 -9.98
C ALA A 55 15.55 1.60 -10.41
N VAL A 56 14.52 0.82 -10.10
CA VAL A 56 14.46 -0.62 -10.35
C VAL A 56 13.40 -0.94 -11.40
N CYS A 57 13.70 -1.90 -12.27
CA CYS A 57 12.69 -2.42 -13.20
C CYS A 57 11.70 -3.35 -12.49
N VAL A 58 10.48 -3.43 -13.02
CA VAL A 58 9.42 -4.31 -12.50
C VAL A 58 9.90 -5.76 -12.28
N PRO A 59 10.61 -6.42 -13.23
CA PRO A 59 11.11 -7.77 -13.01
C PRO A 59 12.02 -7.91 -11.78
N CYS A 60 12.93 -6.96 -11.55
CA CYS A 60 13.86 -7.02 -10.41
C CYS A 60 13.15 -6.79 -9.07
N LEU A 61 12.16 -5.90 -9.05
CA LEU A 61 11.30 -5.72 -7.88
C LEU A 61 10.50 -6.99 -7.57
N ARG A 62 9.87 -7.61 -8.59
CA ARG A 62 9.10 -8.85 -8.43
C ARG A 62 9.95 -10.06 -8.03
N ALA A 63 11.20 -10.11 -8.50
CA ALA A 63 12.17 -11.11 -8.08
C ALA A 63 12.61 -10.93 -6.61
N GLY A 64 12.25 -9.81 -5.97
CA GLY A 64 12.57 -9.55 -4.57
C GLY A 64 14.02 -9.14 -4.37
N HIS A 65 14.62 -8.44 -5.34
CA HIS A 65 15.92 -7.78 -5.17
C HIS A 65 15.80 -6.41 -4.49
N VAL A 66 14.58 -5.88 -4.41
CA VAL A 66 14.23 -4.63 -3.74
C VAL A 66 13.01 -4.88 -2.87
N ALA A 67 12.94 -4.19 -1.74
CA ALA A 67 11.76 -4.12 -0.90
C ALA A 67 11.52 -2.67 -0.47
N PHE A 68 10.24 -2.28 -0.40
CA PHE A 68 9.78 -1.03 0.18
C PHE A 68 9.26 -1.30 1.59
N THR A 69 9.70 -0.48 2.54
CA THR A 69 9.08 -0.44 3.86
C THR A 69 7.66 0.08 3.72
N ARG A 70 6.69 -0.60 4.34
CA ARG A 70 5.27 -0.26 4.23
C ARG A 70 4.63 0.14 5.54
N ASP A 71 3.96 1.29 5.54
CA ASP A 71 3.03 1.65 6.59
C ASP A 71 1.67 0.99 6.36
N THR A 72 1.09 0.44 7.44
CA THR A 72 -0.17 -0.29 7.38
C THR A 72 -1.06 0.05 8.57
N GLU A 73 -2.34 -0.33 8.52
CA GLU A 73 -3.22 -0.19 9.68
C GLU A 73 -2.79 -1.02 10.92
N TYR A 74 -1.82 -1.92 10.76
CA TYR A 74 -1.23 -2.76 11.81
C TYR A 74 0.24 -2.45 12.08
N GLY A 75 0.70 -1.27 11.66
CA GLY A 75 2.06 -0.78 11.87
C GLY A 75 2.98 -1.02 10.68
N LEU A 76 4.23 -0.61 10.86
CA LEU A 76 5.27 -0.68 9.85
C LEU A 76 5.60 -2.13 9.48
N VAL A 77 5.92 -2.36 8.21
CA VAL A 77 6.40 -3.64 7.68
C VAL A 77 7.69 -3.39 6.91
N ARG A 78 8.83 -3.72 7.52
CA ARG A 78 10.13 -3.76 6.86
C ARG A 78 10.34 -5.11 6.17
N TRP A 79 11.46 -5.25 5.47
CA TRP A 79 11.82 -6.53 4.85
C TRP A 79 11.96 -7.63 5.91
N GLU A 80 12.58 -7.32 7.05
CA GLU A 80 12.85 -8.27 8.14
C GLU A 80 11.54 -8.69 8.82
N ASP A 81 10.63 -7.72 9.03
CA ASP A 81 9.27 -7.95 9.53
C ASP A 81 8.50 -8.88 8.58
N ALA A 82 8.57 -8.61 7.27
CA ALA A 82 7.95 -9.43 6.24
C ALA A 82 8.48 -10.87 6.20
N VAL A 83 9.80 -11.05 6.32
CA VAL A 83 10.43 -12.38 6.41
C VAL A 83 9.99 -13.11 7.69
N ALA A 84 9.87 -12.39 8.81
CA ALA A 84 9.44 -12.95 10.09
C ALA A 84 7.93 -13.27 10.14
N GLY A 85 7.13 -12.77 9.20
CA GLY A 85 5.68 -12.98 9.18
C GLY A 85 4.96 -12.22 10.30
N ARG A 86 5.42 -11.01 10.62
CA ARG A 86 4.76 -10.14 11.60
C ARG A 86 5.00 -8.67 11.29
N THR A 87 4.12 -7.78 11.74
CA THR A 87 4.38 -6.33 11.66
C THR A 87 5.35 -5.89 12.76
N HIS A 88 5.95 -4.71 12.60
CA HIS A 88 6.76 -4.07 13.64
C HIS A 88 5.95 -3.80 14.92
N GLY A 89 4.63 -3.63 14.77
CA GLY A 89 3.66 -3.42 15.83
C GLY A 89 3.17 -1.99 15.93
N VAL A 90 2.13 -1.81 16.74
CA VAL A 90 1.51 -0.51 17.06
C VAL A 90 1.29 -0.46 18.58
N PRO A 91 1.56 0.67 19.25
CA PRO A 91 1.26 0.82 20.67
C PRO A 91 -0.24 0.65 20.93
N ASP A 92 -0.57 -0.06 22.01
CA ASP A 92 -1.95 -0.25 22.48
C ASP A 92 -2.90 -0.90 21.45
N LEU A 93 -2.39 -1.61 20.44
CA LEU A 93 -3.24 -2.32 19.48
C LEU A 93 -4.03 -3.43 20.20
N ARG A 94 -5.36 -3.32 20.17
CA ARG A 94 -6.26 -4.24 20.88
C ARG A 94 -6.92 -5.27 19.97
N HIS A 95 -6.86 -5.05 18.66
CA HIS A 95 -7.63 -5.81 17.70
C HIS A 95 -7.00 -5.79 16.31
N ALA A 96 -6.97 -6.96 15.66
CA ALA A 96 -6.64 -7.12 14.25
C ALA A 96 -7.55 -8.19 13.65
N ASP A 97 -8.42 -7.81 12.71
CA ASP A 97 -9.46 -8.69 12.18
C ASP A 97 -8.86 -9.90 11.45
N GLY A 98 -9.02 -11.07 12.04
CA GLY A 98 -8.58 -12.34 11.46
C GLY A 98 -7.08 -12.61 11.58
N PHE A 99 -6.36 -11.86 12.43
CA PHE A 99 -4.94 -12.07 12.68
C PHE A 99 -4.64 -12.24 14.18
N PRO A 100 -3.73 -13.15 14.56
CA PRO A 100 -3.22 -13.22 15.92
C PRO A 100 -2.43 -11.96 16.29
N LEU A 101 -2.52 -11.58 17.57
CA LEU A 101 -1.71 -10.52 18.18
C LEU A 101 -0.61 -11.14 19.03
N SER A 102 0.57 -10.52 19.04
CA SER A 102 1.60 -10.84 20.01
C SER A 102 1.21 -10.36 21.41
N GLU A 103 1.92 -10.83 22.44
CA GLU A 103 1.93 -10.10 23.71
C GLU A 103 2.59 -8.73 23.51
N PRO A 104 2.17 -7.69 24.27
CA PRO A 104 2.86 -6.40 24.27
C PRO A 104 4.31 -6.55 24.71
N ASN A 105 5.23 -5.88 24.02
CA ASN A 105 6.63 -5.80 24.45
C ASN A 105 6.81 -4.84 25.65
N GLU A 106 8.06 -4.63 26.09
CA GLU A 106 8.38 -3.74 27.23
C GLU A 106 7.87 -2.29 27.04
N ASP A 107 7.76 -1.84 25.79
CA ASP A 107 7.25 -0.51 25.43
C ASP A 107 5.74 -0.49 25.13
N GLY A 108 5.03 -1.61 25.34
CA GLY A 108 3.60 -1.74 25.08
C GLY A 108 3.22 -1.90 23.61
N TRP A 109 4.18 -2.17 22.72
CA TRP A 109 3.93 -2.40 21.30
C TRP A 109 3.43 -3.82 21.08
N VAL A 110 2.38 -3.94 20.28
CA VAL A 110 1.76 -5.22 19.91
C VAL A 110 1.92 -5.43 18.40
N SER A 111 2.56 -6.54 18.02
CA SER A 111 2.70 -6.97 16.63
C SER A 111 1.50 -7.79 16.17
N VAL A 112 1.21 -7.75 14.87
CA VAL A 112 0.22 -8.61 14.24
C VAL A 112 0.93 -9.72 13.47
N GLU A 113 0.55 -10.96 13.72
CA GLU A 113 1.08 -12.12 12.98
C GLU A 113 0.37 -12.27 11.65
N ILE A 114 1.12 -12.13 10.56
CA ILE A 114 0.61 -12.16 9.18
C ILE A 114 1.52 -13.07 8.37
N PRO A 115 0.99 -14.07 7.62
CA PRO A 115 1.83 -15.00 6.89
C PRO A 115 2.91 -14.29 6.06
N ALA A 116 4.17 -14.71 6.20
CA ALA A 116 5.32 -14.05 5.57
C ALA A 116 5.13 -13.83 4.05
N MET A 117 4.49 -14.77 3.36
CA MET A 117 4.16 -14.65 1.93
C MET A 117 3.26 -13.43 1.61
N VAL A 118 2.36 -13.05 2.51
CA VAL A 118 1.49 -11.88 2.36
C VAL A 118 2.30 -10.59 2.54
N LEU A 119 3.14 -10.53 3.58
CA LEU A 119 3.96 -9.35 3.85
C LEU A 119 5.08 -9.17 2.81
N LEU A 120 5.67 -10.27 2.33
CA LEU A 120 6.66 -10.24 1.25
C LEU A 120 6.06 -9.73 -0.06
N GLU A 121 4.81 -10.10 -0.35
CA GLU A 121 4.08 -9.56 -1.48
C GLU A 121 3.83 -8.04 -1.32
N LEU A 122 3.45 -7.61 -0.10
CA LEU A 122 3.24 -6.22 0.23
C LEU A 122 4.51 -5.37 0.04
N VAL A 123 5.65 -5.75 0.61
CA VAL A 123 6.90 -4.98 0.49
C VAL A 123 7.50 -5.00 -0.93
N ARG A 124 7.03 -5.89 -1.83
CA ARG A 124 7.41 -5.93 -3.25
C ARG A 124 6.38 -5.27 -4.16
N THR A 125 5.35 -4.66 -3.58
CA THR A 125 4.37 -3.85 -4.30
C THR A 125 4.92 -2.41 -4.43
N PRO A 126 4.54 -1.60 -5.44
CA PRO A 126 4.91 -0.19 -5.52
C PRO A 126 4.15 0.66 -4.48
N ASP A 127 4.73 1.81 -4.12
CA ASP A 127 4.03 2.84 -3.32
C ASP A 127 2.93 3.48 -4.19
N TYR A 128 1.94 4.11 -3.56
CA TYR A 128 1.07 5.08 -4.22
C TYR A 128 1.38 6.49 -3.70
N VAL A 129 1.03 7.51 -4.48
CA VAL A 129 1.30 8.92 -4.11
C VAL A 129 0.43 9.32 -2.93
N THR A 130 1.04 9.91 -1.91
CA THR A 130 0.44 10.38 -0.67
C THR A 130 1.30 11.49 -0.05
N TRP A 131 0.69 12.40 0.70
CA TRP A 131 1.34 13.45 1.48
C TRP A 131 1.55 13.07 2.96
N GLN A 132 0.53 12.56 3.66
CA GLN A 132 0.66 12.18 5.08
C GLN A 132 1.32 10.82 5.30
N GLY A 133 1.55 10.07 4.23
CA GLY A 133 2.14 8.74 4.27
C GLY A 133 1.12 7.67 3.90
N GLU A 134 1.65 6.56 3.41
CA GLU A 134 0.82 5.45 2.99
C GLU A 134 0.23 4.72 4.20
N ARG A 135 -0.88 4.04 3.98
CA ARG A 135 -1.52 3.18 4.96
C ARG A 135 -2.21 2.05 4.23
N TRP A 136 -1.50 0.93 4.12
CA TRP A 136 -2.05 -0.26 3.51
C TRP A 136 -3.12 -0.92 4.39
N LEU A 137 -4.21 -1.38 3.78
CA LEU A 137 -5.34 -2.00 4.46
C LEU A 137 -5.35 -3.53 4.28
N PHE A 138 -5.92 -4.22 5.25
CA PHE A 138 -6.11 -5.67 5.29
C PHE A 138 -7.59 -6.05 5.35
N CYS A 139 -7.90 -7.23 4.80
CA CYS A 139 -9.22 -7.83 4.89
C CYS A 139 -9.11 -9.34 4.64
N CYS A 140 -9.92 -10.15 5.34
CA CYS A 140 -9.97 -11.61 5.15
C CYS A 140 -8.59 -12.31 5.25
N GLY A 141 -7.70 -11.85 6.14
CA GLY A 141 -6.40 -12.47 6.33
C GLY A 141 -5.33 -12.12 5.27
N SER A 142 -5.59 -11.13 4.39
CA SER A 142 -4.65 -10.70 3.34
C SER A 142 -4.58 -9.17 3.24
N ALA A 143 -3.46 -8.65 2.74
CA ALA A 143 -3.38 -7.28 2.25
C ALA A 143 -4.41 -7.08 1.12
N MET A 144 -5.10 -5.94 1.14
CA MET A 144 -6.05 -5.55 0.10
C MET A 144 -5.30 -5.02 -1.14
N VAL A 145 -5.98 -5.00 -2.28
CA VAL A 145 -5.44 -4.47 -3.54
C VAL A 145 -5.71 -2.98 -3.60
N TYR A 146 -4.69 -2.15 -3.76
CA TYR A 146 -4.88 -0.74 -4.06
C TYR A 146 -5.50 -0.60 -5.46
N ILE A 147 -6.65 0.08 -5.54
CA ILE A 147 -7.41 0.24 -6.79
C ILE A 147 -7.43 1.69 -7.30
N GLY A 148 -6.60 2.56 -6.72
CA GLY A 148 -6.40 3.93 -7.17
C GLY A 148 -7.02 4.97 -6.24
N ARG A 149 -6.85 6.23 -6.64
CA ARG A 149 -7.56 7.36 -6.05
C ARG A 149 -8.96 7.43 -6.64
N TRP A 150 -9.95 7.58 -5.78
CA TRP A 150 -11.34 7.65 -6.18
C TRP A 150 -11.85 9.08 -6.15
N ARG A 151 -12.57 9.43 -7.21
CA ARG A 151 -13.41 10.62 -7.31
C ARG A 151 -14.88 10.28 -7.13
N GLN A 152 -15.74 11.28 -7.19
CA GLN A 152 -17.17 11.10 -6.97
C GLN A 152 -17.74 10.09 -7.98
N ASP A 153 -17.34 10.22 -9.24
CA ASP A 153 -17.70 9.32 -10.33
C ASP A 153 -17.31 7.86 -10.10
N ASP A 154 -16.19 7.61 -9.41
CA ASP A 154 -15.73 6.24 -9.12
C ASP A 154 -16.63 5.59 -8.07
N VAL A 155 -17.03 6.34 -7.05
CA VAL A 155 -18.00 5.87 -6.04
C VAL A 155 -19.36 5.61 -6.69
N VAL A 156 -19.87 6.54 -7.51
CA VAL A 156 -21.15 6.40 -8.22
C VAL A 156 -21.14 5.16 -9.12
N ARG A 157 -20.02 4.92 -9.83
CA ARG A 157 -19.86 3.74 -10.68
C ARG A 157 -19.82 2.45 -9.87
N HIS A 158 -19.25 2.48 -8.66
CA HIS A 158 -19.13 1.30 -7.81
C HIS A 158 -20.45 0.96 -7.09
N VAL A 159 -21.13 1.95 -6.52
CA VAL A 159 -22.39 1.79 -5.77
C VAL A 159 -23.42 2.83 -6.21
N PRO A 160 -24.14 2.60 -7.33
CA PRO A 160 -25.05 3.60 -7.89
C PRO A 160 -26.33 3.82 -7.07
N ALA A 161 -26.70 2.85 -6.21
CA ALA A 161 -27.96 2.90 -5.48
C ALA A 161 -27.97 3.98 -4.38
N ASP A 162 -26.85 4.14 -3.66
CA ASP A 162 -26.68 5.15 -2.61
C ASP A 162 -25.18 5.50 -2.47
N PRO A 163 -24.63 6.30 -3.41
CA PRO A 163 -23.20 6.55 -3.47
C PRO A 163 -22.69 7.40 -2.29
N ALA A 164 -23.53 8.28 -1.75
CA ALA A 164 -23.15 9.10 -0.59
C ALA A 164 -23.00 8.24 0.68
N ALA A 165 -23.94 7.33 0.95
CA ALA A 165 -23.81 6.42 2.07
C ALA A 165 -22.65 5.43 1.86
N ALA A 166 -22.44 4.96 0.63
CA ALA A 166 -21.32 4.08 0.29
C ALA A 166 -19.97 4.77 0.53
N PHE A 167 -19.84 6.04 0.14
CA PHE A 167 -18.64 6.84 0.39
C PHE A 167 -18.28 6.86 1.89
N LEU A 168 -19.24 7.19 2.75
CA LEU A 168 -19.04 7.23 4.20
C LEU A 168 -18.70 5.84 4.80
N ALA A 169 -19.21 4.77 4.21
CA ALA A 169 -18.92 3.41 4.64
C ALA A 169 -17.55 2.89 4.17
N ILE A 170 -17.05 3.39 3.04
CA ILE A 170 -15.78 2.97 2.43
C ILE A 170 -14.61 3.68 3.10
N PHE A 171 -14.66 5.00 3.23
CA PHE A 171 -13.52 5.82 3.66
C PHE A 171 -13.55 6.10 5.16
N GLU A 172 -12.55 5.58 5.88
CA GLU A 172 -12.39 5.83 7.31
C GLU A 172 -12.21 7.32 7.58
N GLY A 173 -13.01 7.88 8.50
CA GLY A 173 -12.95 9.30 8.87
C GLY A 173 -13.69 10.24 7.91
N ALA A 174 -14.32 9.74 6.85
CA ALA A 174 -15.10 10.57 5.95
C ALA A 174 -16.36 11.13 6.62
N GLU A 175 -16.66 12.40 6.34
CA GLU A 175 -17.82 13.11 6.87
C GLU A 175 -18.84 13.44 5.78
N PRO A 176 -20.15 13.55 6.08
CA PRO A 176 -21.19 13.76 5.07
C PRO A 176 -20.97 14.99 4.17
N TRP A 177 -20.35 16.05 4.68
CA TRP A 177 -20.07 17.25 3.89
C TRP A 177 -18.99 17.02 2.83
N MET A 178 -18.04 16.11 3.06
CA MET A 178 -16.97 15.81 2.11
C MET A 178 -17.50 15.23 0.80
N TRP A 179 -18.63 14.53 0.84
CA TRP A 179 -19.26 13.97 -0.36
C TRP A 179 -19.70 15.06 -1.35
N ALA A 180 -20.21 16.18 -0.83
CA ALA A 180 -20.73 17.27 -1.66
C ALA A 180 -19.61 18.01 -2.41
N ASP A 181 -18.41 18.04 -1.82
CA ASP A 181 -17.28 18.84 -2.30
C ASP A 181 -16.12 17.97 -2.80
N LEU A 182 -16.30 16.65 -2.91
CA LEU A 182 -15.21 15.66 -3.04
C LEU A 182 -14.18 15.98 -4.13
N ASP A 183 -14.60 16.53 -5.26
CA ASP A 183 -13.72 16.85 -6.40
C ASP A 183 -12.98 18.20 -6.23
N ASP A 184 -13.40 19.04 -5.30
CA ASP A 184 -12.84 20.37 -5.01
C ASP A 184 -12.04 20.41 -3.69
N LEU A 185 -11.99 19.31 -2.95
CA LEU A 185 -11.21 19.22 -1.71
C LEU A 185 -9.72 19.09 -1.97
N SER A 186 -8.92 19.65 -1.06
CA SER A 186 -7.50 19.33 -0.96
C SER A 186 -7.27 17.99 -0.23
N ILE A 187 -8.09 16.99 -0.54
CA ILE A 187 -8.13 15.67 0.11
C ILE A 187 -8.23 14.60 -0.99
N ASP A 188 -7.27 13.68 -1.01
CA ASP A 188 -7.28 12.49 -1.86
C ASP A 188 -7.94 11.31 -1.12
N PHE A 189 -8.70 10.51 -1.86
CA PHE A 189 -9.41 9.32 -1.33
C PHE A 189 -8.82 8.04 -1.93
N HIS A 190 -8.05 7.30 -1.12
CA HIS A 190 -7.34 6.09 -1.57
C HIS A 190 -8.18 4.84 -1.33
N ALA A 191 -8.55 4.13 -2.40
CA ALA A 191 -9.43 2.97 -2.32
C ALA A 191 -8.67 1.65 -2.46
N PHE A 192 -9.15 0.64 -1.72
CA PHE A 192 -8.61 -0.71 -1.68
C PHE A 192 -9.73 -1.73 -1.80
N ARG A 193 -9.48 -2.85 -2.49
CA ARG A 193 -10.43 -3.95 -2.65
C ARG A 193 -9.88 -5.26 -2.07
N CYS A 194 -10.70 -5.96 -1.28
CA CYS A 194 -10.40 -7.30 -0.82
C CYS A 194 -10.54 -8.31 -1.97
N ARG A 195 -9.53 -9.16 -2.19
CA ARG A 195 -9.57 -10.20 -3.24
C ARG A 195 -10.51 -11.37 -2.92
N SER A 196 -10.89 -11.53 -1.66
CA SER A 196 -11.66 -12.69 -1.19
C SER A 196 -13.16 -12.41 -1.11
N CYS A 197 -13.55 -11.21 -0.70
CA CYS A 197 -14.95 -10.84 -0.47
C CYS A 197 -15.41 -9.62 -1.28
N ASP A 198 -14.55 -9.07 -2.14
CA ASP A 198 -14.79 -7.86 -2.95
C ASP A 198 -15.13 -6.58 -2.18
N ARG A 199 -15.11 -6.62 -0.83
CA ARG A 199 -15.31 -5.44 0.01
C ARG A 199 -14.30 -4.36 -0.34
N VAL A 200 -14.79 -3.14 -0.50
CA VAL A 200 -13.97 -1.94 -0.67
C VAL A 200 -13.84 -1.22 0.67
N ARG A 201 -12.63 -0.74 0.95
CA ARG A 201 -12.28 0.15 2.07
C ARG A 201 -11.35 1.23 1.54
N GLY A 202 -11.24 2.34 2.25
CA GLY A 202 -10.30 3.39 1.89
C GLY A 202 -9.94 4.26 3.08
N HIS A 203 -8.96 5.12 2.85
CA HIS A 203 -8.57 6.17 3.79
C HIS A 203 -8.40 7.49 3.02
N THR A 204 -8.34 8.57 3.79
CA THR A 204 -8.19 9.94 3.28
C THR A 204 -6.79 10.44 3.52
N ASP A 205 -6.27 11.23 2.58
CA ASP A 205 -4.99 11.90 2.69
C ASP A 205 -5.12 13.35 2.19
N MET A 206 -4.24 14.25 2.61
CA MET A 206 -4.23 15.61 2.04
C MET A 206 -3.51 15.60 0.69
N SER A 207 -3.98 16.43 -0.25
CA SER A 207 -3.41 16.55 -1.60
C SER A 207 -2.43 17.72 -1.73
#